data_AF-A0A841HDV6-F1
#
_entry.id   AF-A0A841HDV6-F1
#
_cell.length_a   1.000
_cell.length_b   1.000
_cell.length_c   1.000
_cell.angle_alpha   90.00
_cell.angle_beta   90.00
_cell.angle_gamma   90.00
#
_symmetry.space_group_name_H-M   'P 1'
#
loop_
_entity.id
_entity.type
_entity.pdbx_description
1 polymer ?
#
loop_
_entity_poly.entity_id
_entity_poly.type
_entity_poly.pdbx_seq_one_letter_code
_entity_poly.pdbx_strand_id
1 'polypeptide(L)'
;MGRTNPTFRDALRAIEERWGEYRRALRRRDQPRFDQLFTYAREHADASGLLNHQNPMLPSLLSVDLEQESRLDAHDERLDDIEDAIEALRKQHDEMDDKPQPADD
;
A
#
# COMPACT_ATOMS: atom_id res chain seq x y z
N MET A 1 15.04 38.24 -10.78
CA MET A 1 13.62 37.83 -10.83
C MET A 1 13.53 36.44 -10.21
N GLY A 2 12.72 36.31 -9.15
CA GLY A 2 12.82 35.28 -8.11
C GLY A 2 12.78 33.85 -8.62
N ARG A 3 13.83 33.08 -8.34
CA ARG A 3 13.77 31.62 -8.35
C ARG A 3 13.14 31.20 -7.04
N THR A 4 11.82 31.03 -7.03
CA THR A 4 11.15 30.30 -5.94
C THR A 4 11.92 28.99 -5.76
N ASN A 5 12.38 28.71 -4.55
CA ASN A 5 13.08 27.47 -4.28
C ASN A 5 12.14 26.31 -4.69
N PRO A 6 12.57 25.37 -5.56
CA PRO A 6 11.69 24.29 -6.01
C PRO A 6 11.19 23.52 -4.79
N THR A 7 9.88 23.28 -4.77
CA THR A 7 9.24 22.55 -3.67
C THR A 7 9.63 21.07 -3.73
N PHE A 8 9.40 20.34 -2.64
CA PHE A 8 9.55 18.89 -2.66
C PHE A 8 8.71 18.24 -3.78
N ARG A 9 7.50 18.76 -4.05
CA ARG A 9 6.65 18.30 -5.15
C ARG A 9 7.30 18.51 -6.52
N ASP A 10 7.99 19.63 -6.73
CA ASP A 10 8.73 19.89 -7.97
C ASP A 10 9.92 18.94 -8.12
N ALA A 11 10.64 18.70 -7.03
CA ALA A 11 11.75 17.76 -7.01
C ALA A 11 11.30 16.31 -7.28
N LEU A 12 10.17 15.90 -6.71
CA LEU A 12 9.58 14.58 -6.93
C LEU A 12 9.15 14.39 -8.39
N ARG A 13 8.53 15.40 -9.01
CA ARG A 13 8.21 15.38 -10.44
C ARG A 13 9.46 15.22 -11.31
N ALA A 14 10.53 15.97 -10.99
CA ALA A 14 11.80 15.85 -11.71
C ALA A 14 12.50 14.49 -11.52
N ILE A 15 12.25 13.81 -10.39
CA ILE A 15 12.67 12.41 -10.20
C ILE A 15 11.82 11.51 -11.10
N GLU A 16 10.50 11.58 -11.02
CA GLU A 16 9.58 10.75 -11.82
C GLU A 16 9.89 10.79 -13.32
N GLU A 17 10.10 11.99 -13.86
CA GLU A 17 10.48 12.19 -15.27
C GLU A 17 11.79 11.48 -15.63
N ARG A 18 12.81 11.58 -14.75
CA ARG A 18 14.12 10.93 -14.95
C ARG A 18 14.04 9.41 -14.97
N TRP A 19 13.07 8.84 -14.25
CA TRP A 19 12.83 7.40 -14.22
C TRP A 19 11.93 6.91 -15.37
N GLY A 20 11.51 7.78 -16.29
CA GLY A 20 10.64 7.41 -17.41
C GLY A 20 11.22 6.32 -18.33
N GLU A 21 12.55 6.27 -18.54
CA GLU A 21 13.20 5.18 -19.27
C GLU A 21 13.13 3.85 -18.53
N TYR A 22 13.40 3.88 -17.22
CA TYR A 22 13.26 2.71 -16.35
C TYR A 22 11.82 2.17 -16.40
N ARG A 23 10.83 3.05 -16.23
CA ARG A 23 9.40 2.69 -16.33
C ARG A 23 9.06 2.03 -17.65
N ARG A 24 9.57 2.55 -18.77
CA ARG A 24 9.33 1.98 -20.11
C ARG A 24 9.96 0.59 -20.28
N ALA A 25 11.09 0.34 -19.62
CA ALA A 25 11.76 -0.95 -19.64
C ALA A 25 11.08 -2.02 -18.77
N LEU A 26 10.24 -1.62 -17.79
CA LEU A 26 9.48 -2.55 -16.97
C LEU A 26 8.47 -3.37 -17.80
N ARG A 27 8.24 -4.61 -17.37
CA ARG A 27 7.14 -5.44 -17.89
C ARG A 27 5.82 -4.68 -17.70
N ARG A 28 4.88 -4.86 -18.63
CA ARG A 28 3.56 -4.19 -18.60
C ARG A 28 2.83 -4.35 -17.27
N ARG A 29 2.96 -5.52 -16.62
CA ARG A 29 2.35 -5.80 -15.30
C ARG A 29 2.95 -5.00 -14.14
N ASP A 30 4.17 -4.50 -14.28
CA ASP A 30 4.91 -3.81 -13.23
C ASP A 30 4.85 -2.28 -13.38
N GLN A 31 4.45 -1.76 -14.55
CA GLN A 31 4.30 -0.32 -14.78
C GLN A 31 3.25 0.34 -13.86
N PRO A 32 2.05 -0.24 -13.64
CA PRO A 32 1.08 0.35 -12.71
C PRO A 32 1.59 0.38 -11.27
N ARG A 33 2.37 -0.64 -10.86
CA ARG A 33 2.98 -0.68 -9.52
C ARG A 33 4.03 0.41 -9.37
N PHE A 34 4.84 0.62 -10.41
CA PHE A 34 5.81 1.71 -10.44
C PHE A 34 5.13 3.08 -10.32
N ASP A 35 4.05 3.32 -11.05
CA ASP A 35 3.29 4.57 -10.97
C ASP A 35 2.73 4.79 -9.56
N GLN A 36 2.27 3.72 -8.91
CA GLN A 36 1.78 3.77 -7.53
C GLN A 36 2.85 4.21 -6.53
N LEU A 37 4.14 3.87 -6.73
CA LEU A 37 5.21 4.32 -5.84
C LEU A 37 5.31 5.85 -5.79
N PHE A 38 5.14 6.52 -6.94
CA PHE A 38 5.15 7.98 -7.00
C PHE A 38 3.87 8.59 -6.43
N THR A 39 2.74 7.87 -6.44
CA THR A 39 1.54 8.26 -5.69
C THR A 39 1.80 8.26 -4.19
N TYR A 40 2.38 7.19 -3.64
CA TYR A 40 2.76 7.12 -2.22
C TYR A 40 3.71 8.24 -1.81
N ALA A 41 4.75 8.49 -2.61
CA ALA A 41 5.67 9.59 -2.36
C ALA A 41 4.97 10.97 -2.37
N ARG A 42 3.89 11.14 -3.15
CA ARG A 42 3.11 12.39 -3.20
C ARG A 42 2.20 12.57 -1.99
N GLU A 43 1.63 11.50 -1.44
CA GLU A 43 0.74 11.54 -0.27
C GLU A 43 1.47 12.08 0.98
N HIS A 44 2.78 11.85 1.05
CA HIS A 44 3.64 12.33 2.14
C HIS A 44 4.48 13.57 1.77
N ALA A 45 4.12 14.28 0.69
CA ALA A 45 4.91 15.41 0.19
C ALA A 45 5.05 16.56 1.20
N ASP A 46 4.06 16.77 2.07
CA ASP A 46 4.12 17.82 3.09
C ASP A 46 5.12 17.47 4.20
N ALA A 47 5.13 16.21 4.68
CA ALA A 47 6.10 15.72 5.65
C ALA A 47 7.54 15.75 5.08
N SER A 48 7.69 15.26 3.85
CA SER A 48 8.97 15.24 3.13
C SER A 48 9.49 16.65 2.81
N GLY A 49 8.59 17.61 2.59
CA GLY A 49 8.91 19.01 2.33
C GLY A 49 9.48 19.75 3.54
N LEU A 50 9.11 19.36 4.76
CA LEU A 50 9.64 19.95 6.00
C LEU A 50 11.14 19.68 6.18
N LEU A 51 11.61 18.52 5.71
CA LEU A 51 12.99 18.08 5.91
C LEU A 51 13.98 18.78 4.97
N ASN A 52 13.49 19.41 3.89
CA ASN A 52 14.28 20.03 2.81
C ASN A 52 15.54 19.22 2.46
N HIS A 53 15.39 17.90 2.34
CA HIS A 53 16.52 16.97 2.26
C HIS A 53 17.31 17.20 0.96
N GLN A 54 18.64 17.17 1.03
CA GLN A 54 19.52 17.41 -0.14
C GLN A 54 19.27 16.39 -1.27
N ASN A 55 18.89 15.18 -0.89
CA ASN A 55 18.43 14.15 -1.80
C ASN A 55 16.93 13.89 -1.59
N PRO A 56 16.03 14.44 -2.42
CA PRO A 56 14.58 14.28 -2.28
C PRO A 56 14.11 12.84 -2.52
N MET A 57 14.96 11.98 -3.09
CA MET A 57 14.65 10.57 -3.30
C MET A 57 14.55 9.81 -1.96
N LEU A 58 15.38 10.12 -0.97
CA LEU A 58 15.36 9.43 0.33
C LEU A 58 14.03 9.57 1.08
N PRO A 59 13.49 10.78 1.32
CA PRO A 59 12.17 10.90 1.93
C PRO A 59 11.07 10.31 1.04
N SER A 60 11.22 10.32 -0.29
CA SER A 60 10.27 9.65 -1.20
C SER A 60 10.21 8.14 -0.97
N LEU A 61 11.35 7.47 -0.76
CA LEU A 61 11.36 6.05 -0.43
C LEU A 61 10.76 5.77 0.94
N LEU A 62 11.02 6.62 1.93
CA LEU A 62 10.40 6.45 3.24
C LEU A 62 8.88 6.56 3.16
N SER A 63 8.36 7.49 2.36
CA SER A 63 6.93 7.60 2.08
C SER A 63 6.37 6.35 1.41
N VAL A 64 7.10 5.78 0.44
CA VAL A 64 6.73 4.51 -0.21
C VAL A 64 6.69 3.37 0.79
N ASP A 65 7.67 3.29 1.69
CA ASP A 65 7.77 2.26 2.72
C ASP A 65 6.59 2.34 3.69
N LEU A 66 6.27 3.54 4.18
CA LEU A 66 5.12 3.77 5.08
C LEU A 66 3.78 3.34 4.47
N GLU A 67 3.55 3.67 3.20
CA GLU A 67 2.33 3.26 2.50
C GLU A 67 2.30 1.75 2.21
N GLN A 68 3.47 1.12 2.08
CA GLN A 68 3.54 -0.34 1.95
C GLN A 68 3.27 -1.04 3.28
N GLU A 69 3.83 -0.55 4.39
CA GLU A 69 3.52 -1.05 5.74
C GLU A 69 2.03 -0.93 6.05
N SER A 70 1.41 0.23 5.79
CA SER A 70 -0.04 0.40 6.00
C SER A 70 -0.88 -0.57 5.18
N ARG A 71 -0.43 -0.95 3.98
CA ARG A 71 -1.11 -1.95 3.15
C ARG A 71 -0.89 -3.37 3.64
N LEU A 72 0.25 -3.67 4.23
CA LEU A 72 0.50 -4.96 4.88
C LEU A 72 -0.41 -5.09 6.09
N ASP A 73 -0.47 -4.08 6.96
CA ASP A 73 -1.38 -4.05 8.11
C ASP A 73 -2.84 -4.31 7.71
N ALA A 74 -3.32 -3.64 6.65
CA ALA A 74 -4.67 -3.84 6.14
C ALA A 74 -4.90 -5.22 5.50
N HIS A 75 -3.84 -5.87 5.02
CA HIS A 75 -3.92 -7.25 4.53
C HIS A 75 -3.95 -8.25 5.67
N ASP A 76 -3.16 -8.01 6.72
CA ASP A 76 -3.12 -8.84 7.92
C ASP A 76 -4.47 -8.78 8.67
N GLU A 77 -5.03 -7.58 8.87
CA GLU A 77 -6.37 -7.42 9.48
C GLU A 77 -7.45 -8.19 8.69
N ARG A 78 -7.39 -8.13 7.36
CA ARG A 78 -8.34 -8.87 6.51
C ARG A 78 -8.12 -10.38 6.58
N LEU A 79 -6.89 -10.84 6.78
CA LEU A 79 -6.61 -12.27 6.97
C LEU A 79 -7.21 -12.74 8.29
N ASP A 80 -6.98 -12.00 9.36
CA ASP A 80 -7.56 -12.29 10.69
C ASP A 80 -9.09 -12.37 10.61
N ASP A 81 -9.76 -11.39 9.98
CA ASP A 81 -11.22 -11.39 9.77
C ASP A 81 -11.72 -12.65 9.04
N ILE A 82 -10.98 -13.10 8.01
CA ILE A 82 -11.33 -14.28 7.23
C ILE A 82 -11.13 -15.55 8.05
N GLU A 83 -10.04 -15.63 8.82
CA GLU A 83 -9.74 -16.76 9.69
C GLU A 83 -10.80 -16.92 10.78
N ASP A 84 -11.20 -15.82 11.43
CA ASP A 84 -12.27 -15.78 12.42
C ASP A 84 -13.63 -16.21 11.83
N ALA A 85 -13.95 -15.74 10.62
CA ALA A 85 -15.17 -16.13 9.93
C ALA A 85 -15.19 -17.64 9.59
N ILE A 86 -14.05 -18.20 9.16
CA ILE A 86 -13.91 -19.62 8.90
C ILE A 86 -14.09 -20.43 10.20
N GLU A 87 -13.51 -19.99 11.31
CA GLU A 87 -13.67 -20.67 12.59
C GLU A 87 -15.13 -20.65 13.07
N ALA A 88 -15.81 -19.50 12.96
CA ALA A 88 -17.22 -19.37 13.32
C ALA A 88 -18.11 -20.31 12.47
N LEU A 89 -17.87 -20.39 11.16
CA LEU A 89 -18.60 -21.29 10.27
C LEU A 89 -18.35 -22.77 10.59
N ARG A 90 -17.12 -23.14 10.95
CA ARG A 90 -16.79 -24.51 11.40
C ARG A 90 -17.54 -24.89 12.66
N LYS A 91 -17.55 -24.01 13.68
CA LYS A 91 -18.31 -24.24 14.92
C LYS A 91 -19.80 -24.43 14.65
N GLN A 92 -20.39 -23.61 13.77
CA GLN A 92 -21.79 -23.75 13.38
C GLN A 92 -22.07 -25.10 12.69
N HIS A 93 -21.15 -25.57 11.84
CA HIS A 93 -21.27 -26.87 11.18
C HIS A 93 -21.20 -28.03 12.18
N ASP A 94 -20.21 -28.01 13.09
CA ASP A 94 -20.04 -29.04 14.11
C ASP A 94 -21.26 -29.11 15.05
N GLU A 95 -21.82 -27.96 15.44
CA GLU A 95 -23.05 -27.88 16.24
C GLU A 95 -24.32 -28.34 15.50
N MET A 96 -24.33 -28.25 14.17
CA MET A 96 -25.43 -28.78 13.34
C MET A 96 -25.34 -30.31 13.20
N ASP A 97 -24.14 -30.86 13.11
CA ASP A 97 -23.90 -32.30 12.96
C ASP A 97 -24.10 -33.06 14.29
N ASP A 98 -23.91 -32.40 15.44
CA ASP A 98 -24.13 -32.98 16.78
C ASP A 98 -25.60 -32.92 17.26
N LYS A 99 -26.51 -32.29 16.49
CA LYS A 99 -27.95 -32.31 16.82
C LYS A 99 -28.53 -33.70 16.54
N PRO A 100 -29.15 -34.37 17.53
CA PRO A 100 -29.77 -35.67 17.30
C PRO A 100 -30.85 -35.54 16.21
N GLN A 101 -30.77 -36.40 15.19
CA GLN A 101 -31.83 -36.52 14.20
C GLN A 101 -33.15 -36.80 14.92
N PRO A 102 -34.24 -36.11 14.57
CA PRO A 102 -35.54 -36.40 15.15
C PRO A 102 -35.80 -37.90 14.93
N ALA A 103 -36.13 -38.60 16.00
CA ALA A 103 -36.49 -40.01 15.91
C ALA A 103 -37.64 -40.13 14.89
N ASP A 104 -37.43 -40.91 13.84
CA ASP A 104 -38.47 -41.24 12.87
C ASP A 104 -39.60 -41.97 13.64
N ASP A 105 -40.73 -41.27 13.82
CA ASP A 105 -42.00 -41.80 14.35
C ASP A 105 -42.82 -42.53 13.26
#